data_AF-A0A329R621-F1
#
_entry.id   AF-A0A329R621-F1
#
_cell.length_a   1.000
_cell.length_b   1.000
_cell.length_c   1.000
_cell.angle_alpha   90.00
_cell.angle_beta   90.00
_cell.angle_gamma   90.00
#
_symmetry.space_group_name_H-M   'P 1'
#
loop_
_entity.id
_entity.type
_entity.pdbx_description
1 polymer ?
#
loop_
_entity_poly.entity_id
_entity_poly.type
_entity_poly.pdbx_seq_one_letter_code
_entity_poly.pdbx_strand_id
1 'polypeptide(L)'
;MQWLRTFVYEMTGTHKEADKWCISFELSLRDGAIHWFRQLLKKTKRTWKLLSNAFIRYYCSQFTQTALPRYYSAKRERSEHLCDYLNRLNG
;
A
#
# COMPACT_ATOMS: atom_id res chain seq x y z
N MET A 1 -5.42 0.79 0.52
CA MET A 1 -4.15 1.13 -0.19
C MET A 1 -4.33 1.82 -1.55
N GLN A 2 -5.47 2.43 -1.82
CA GLN A 2 -5.80 2.98 -3.14
C GLN A 2 -4.92 4.17 -3.55
N TRP A 3 -4.55 5.03 -2.59
CA TRP A 3 -3.67 6.18 -2.84
C TRP A 3 -2.32 5.81 -3.45
N LEU A 4 -1.63 4.80 -2.93
CA LEU A 4 -0.33 4.37 -3.48
C LEU A 4 -0.50 3.81 -4.90
N ARG A 5 -1.60 3.10 -5.19
CA ARG A 5 -1.90 2.58 -6.53
C ARG A 5 -2.12 3.71 -7.53
N THR A 6 -2.90 4.74 -7.15
CA THR A 6 -3.12 5.94 -7.98
C THR A 6 -1.80 6.66 -8.24
N PHE A 7 -0.99 6.88 -7.21
CA PHE A 7 0.33 7.49 -7.36
C PHE A 7 1.22 6.71 -8.34
N VAL A 8 1.29 5.37 -8.20
CA VAL A 8 2.09 4.53 -9.12
C VAL A 8 1.58 4.65 -10.55
N TYR A 9 0.26 4.59 -10.76
CA TYR A 9 -0.33 4.71 -12.09
C TYR A 9 0.02 6.06 -12.74
N GLU A 10 -0.15 7.17 -12.03
CA GLU A 10 0.23 8.51 -12.52
C GLU A 10 1.72 8.58 -12.86
N MET A 11 2.58 8.04 -11.99
CA MET A 11 4.03 8.08 -12.20
C MET A 11 4.50 7.19 -13.36
N THR A 12 3.84 6.04 -13.59
CA THR A 12 4.16 5.18 -14.76
C THR A 12 3.96 5.89 -16.09
N GLY A 13 3.03 6.85 -16.18
CA GLY A 13 2.81 7.67 -17.38
C GLY A 13 3.88 8.73 -17.64
N THR A 14 4.76 9.02 -16.66
CA THR A 14 5.75 10.11 -16.79
C THR A 14 7.06 9.70 -17.47
N HIS A 15 7.24 8.41 -17.80
CA HIS A 15 8.49 7.83 -18.35
C HIS A 15 9.77 8.15 -17.54
N LYS A 16 9.64 8.60 -16.29
CA LYS A 16 10.77 8.86 -15.40
C LYS A 16 11.27 7.56 -14.78
N GLU A 17 12.58 7.44 -14.61
CA GLU A 17 13.20 6.36 -13.82
C GLU A 17 12.54 6.27 -12.43
N ALA A 18 12.30 5.05 -11.95
CA ALA A 18 11.55 4.80 -10.72
C ALA A 18 12.13 5.57 -9.51
N ASP A 19 13.45 5.69 -9.40
CA ASP A 19 14.08 6.39 -8.28
C ASP A 19 13.86 7.92 -8.31
N LYS A 20 13.53 8.49 -9.47
CA LYS A 20 13.10 9.89 -9.58
C LYS A 20 11.69 10.10 -9.00
N TRP A 21 10.91 9.03 -8.80
CA TRP A 21 9.58 9.12 -8.20
C TRP A 21 9.64 9.42 -6.70
N CYS A 22 10.77 9.15 -6.05
CA CYS A 22 10.97 9.42 -4.62
C CYS A 22 10.74 10.90 -4.26
N ILE A 23 11.14 11.82 -5.14
CA ILE A 23 10.94 13.26 -4.93
C ILE A 23 9.45 13.61 -5.06
N SER A 24 8.79 13.14 -6.11
CA SER A 24 7.34 13.32 -6.29
C SER A 24 6.55 12.72 -5.13
N PHE A 25 7.03 11.59 -4.59
CA PHE A 25 6.42 10.94 -3.45
C PHE A 25 6.57 11.77 -2.17
N GLU A 26 7.76 12.31 -1.88
CA GLU A 26 7.95 13.20 -0.73
C GLU A 26 7.01 14.42 -0.79
N LEU A 27 6.85 15.02 -1.97
CA LEU A 27 5.99 16.18 -2.19
C LEU A 27 4.48 15.87 -2.04
N SER A 28 4.08 14.62 -2.27
CA SER A 28 2.69 14.18 -2.15
C SER A 28 2.28 13.86 -0.71
N LEU A 29 3.24 13.71 0.21
CA LEU A 29 2.96 13.48 1.63
C LEU A 29 2.40 14.75 2.31
N ARG A 30 1.58 14.54 3.33
CA ARG A 30 0.97 15.58 4.16
C ARG A 30 1.12 15.22 5.65
N ASP A 31 1.17 16.23 6.50
CA ASP A 31 1.09 16.13 7.97
C ASP A 31 1.99 15.03 8.57
N GLY A 32 1.39 14.11 9.34
CA GLY A 32 2.08 12.99 10.00
C GLY A 32 2.89 12.10 9.06
N ALA A 33 2.51 12.02 7.78
CA ALA A 33 3.24 11.22 6.81
C ALA A 33 4.61 11.82 6.45
N ILE A 34 4.74 13.15 6.48
CA ILE A 34 6.03 13.83 6.30
C ILE A 34 6.95 13.51 7.50
N HIS A 35 6.41 13.49 8.72
CA HIS A 35 7.19 13.14 9.91
C HIS A 35 7.71 11.71 9.86
N TRP A 36 6.88 10.76 9.43
CA TRP A 36 7.32 9.39 9.17
C TRP A 36 8.43 9.33 8.10
N PHE A 37 8.24 10.01 6.97
CA PHE A 37 9.23 10.01 5.89
C PHE A 37 10.57 10.56 6.37
N ARG A 38 10.58 11.64 7.15
CA ARG A 38 11.79 12.24 7.72
C ARG A 38 12.61 11.26 8.56
N GLN A 39 11.98 10.32 9.26
CA GLN A 39 12.65 9.31 10.08
C GLN A 39 13.35 8.21 9.27
N LEU A 40 13.07 8.08 7.96
CA LEU A 40 13.69 7.06 7.12
C LEU A 40 15.17 7.37 6.84
N LEU A 41 15.96 6.31 6.72
CA LEU A 41 17.36 6.39 6.30
C LEU A 41 17.47 6.99 4.88
N LYS A 42 18.53 7.76 4.60
CA LYS A 42 18.77 8.38 3.29
C LYS A 42 18.76 7.36 2.14
N LYS A 43 19.30 6.15 2.36
CA LYS A 43 19.28 5.06 1.38
C LYS A 43 17.86 4.60 1.03
N THR A 44 16.98 4.53 2.03
CA THR A 44 15.58 4.11 1.84
C THR A 44 14.80 5.17 1.07
N LYS A 45 15.09 6.46 1.30
CA LYS A 45 14.43 7.59 0.64
C LYS A 45 14.78 7.74 -0.84
N ARG A 46 15.94 7.23 -1.29
CA ARG A 46 16.43 7.42 -2.67
C ARG A 46 16.02 6.30 -3.62
N THR A 47 15.67 5.13 -3.10
CA THR A 47 15.31 3.97 -3.91
C THR A 47 13.82 3.71 -3.80
N TRP A 48 13.08 3.83 -4.91
CA TRP A 48 11.62 3.73 -4.91
C TRP A 48 11.13 2.39 -4.34
N LYS A 49 11.80 1.30 -4.68
CA LYS A 49 11.48 -0.04 -4.17
C LYS A 49 11.60 -0.13 -2.65
N LEU A 50 12.61 0.50 -2.05
CA LEU A 50 12.80 0.49 -0.59
C LEU A 50 11.79 1.42 0.08
N LEU A 51 11.55 2.59 -0.50
CA LEU A 51 10.61 3.58 0.01
C LEU A 51 9.17 3.06 0.03
N SER A 52 8.69 2.54 -1.10
CA SER A 52 7.35 1.97 -1.24
C SER A 52 7.13 0.77 -0.32
N ASN A 53 8.11 -0.13 -0.20
CA ASN A 53 8.03 -1.24 0.75
C ASN A 53 7.97 -0.74 2.21
N ALA A 54 8.77 0.26 2.58
CA ALA A 54 8.71 0.85 3.93
C ALA A 54 7.34 1.48 4.20
N PHE A 55 6.78 2.17 3.20
CA PHE A 55 5.44 2.77 3.29
C PHE A 55 4.35 1.71 3.48
N ILE A 56 4.35 0.67 2.64
CA ILE A 56 3.40 -0.45 2.74
C ILE A 56 3.51 -1.12 4.11
N ARG A 57 4.73 -1.38 4.60
CA ARG A 57 4.91 -2.00 5.93
C ARG A 57 4.40 -1.11 7.07
N TYR A 58 4.63 0.20 7.01
CA TYR A 58 4.25 1.12 8.07
C TYR A 58 2.73 1.34 8.10
N TYR A 59 2.13 1.66 6.95
CA TYR A 59 0.70 2.01 6.86
C TYR A 59 -0.23 0.81 6.64
N CYS A 60 0.29 -0.35 6.23
CA CYS A 60 -0.53 -1.52 5.85
C CYS A 60 -0.18 -2.78 6.64
N SER A 61 0.51 -2.65 7.77
CA SER A 61 0.82 -3.75 8.69
C SER A 61 -0.41 -4.57 9.10
N GLN A 62 -1.61 -3.97 9.12
CA GLN A 62 -2.88 -4.66 9.39
C GLN A 62 -3.43 -5.45 8.18
N PHE A 63 -3.06 -5.09 6.95
CA PHE A 63 -3.50 -5.76 5.72
C PHE A 63 -2.59 -6.90 5.28
N THR A 64 -1.36 -6.98 5.81
CA THR A 64 -0.43 -8.08 5.55
C THR A 64 -0.76 -9.38 6.29
N GLN A 65 -1.86 -9.42 7.05
CA GLN A 65 -2.39 -10.68 7.53
C GLN A 65 -2.72 -11.52 6.29
N THR A 66 -1.95 -12.59 6.10
CA THR A 66 -2.04 -13.46 4.94
C THR A 66 -3.51 -13.82 4.68
N ALA A 67 -3.92 -13.85 3.41
CA ALA A 67 -5.28 -14.23 3.02
C ALA A 67 -5.68 -15.60 3.60
N LEU A 68 -4.69 -16.43 3.94
CA LEU A 68 -4.82 -17.79 4.43
C LEU A 68 -5.58 -17.89 5.78
N PRO A 69 -5.19 -17.22 6.88
CA PRO A 69 -6.00 -17.15 8.08
C PRO A 69 -7.43 -16.64 7.86
N ARG A 70 -7.64 -15.64 7.00
CA ARG A 70 -8.98 -15.11 6.69
C ARG A 70 -9.83 -16.15 5.96
N TYR A 71 -9.25 -16.83 4.99
CA TYR A 71 -9.91 -17.88 4.21
C TYR A 71 -10.31 -19.07 5.09
N TYR A 72 -9.47 -19.51 6.02
CA TYR A 72 -9.77 -20.65 6.88
C TYR A 72 -10.66 -20.31 8.10
N SER A 73 -10.71 -19.06 8.53
CA SER A 73 -11.57 -18.62 9.64
C SER A 73 -12.94 -18.11 9.19
N ALA A 74 -13.08 -17.68 7.94
CA ALA A 74 -14.34 -17.22 7.40
C ALA A 74 -15.36 -18.35 7.30
N LYS A 75 -16.55 -18.12 7.87
CA LYS A 75 -17.73 -18.94 7.64
C LYS A 75 -18.74 -18.10 6.85
N ARG A 76 -19.40 -18.73 5.88
CA ARG A 76 -20.54 -18.14 5.18
C ARG A 76 -21.75 -18.21 6.10
N GLU A 77 -22.46 -17.11 6.27
CA GLU A 77 -23.73 -17.13 6.98
C GLU A 77 -24.83 -17.74 6.08
N ARG A 78 -25.84 -18.36 6.70
CA ARG A 78 -26.89 -19.07 5.94
C ARG A 78 -27.68 -18.13 5.02
N SER A 79 -27.83 -16.88 5.44
CA SER A 79 -28.51 -15.79 4.71
C SER A 79 -27.59 -15.00 3.77
N GLU A 80 -26.27 -15.21 3.83
CA GLU A 80 -25.32 -14.46 3.00
C GLU A 80 -25.31 -15.01 1.57
N HIS A 81 -25.46 -14.11 0.60
CA HIS A 81 -25.39 -14.46 -0.81
C HIS A 81 -23.94 -14.80 -1.21
N LEU A 82 -23.78 -15.72 -2.16
CA LEU A 82 -22.45 -16.25 -2.50
C LEU A 82 -21.49 -15.18 -3.04
N CYS A 83 -22.02 -14.24 -3.84
CA CYS A 83 -21.21 -13.14 -4.39
C CYS A 83 -20.68 -12.22 -3.28
N ASP A 84 -21.52 -11.90 -2.29
CA ASP A 84 -21.16 -11.02 -1.19
C ASP A 84 -20.11 -11.67 -0.28
N TYR A 85 -20.26 -12.98 -0.04
CA TYR A 85 -19.26 -13.79 0.66
C TYR A 85 -17.88 -13.76 -0.02
N LEU A 86 -17.85 -13.95 -1.35
CA LEU A 86 -16.61 -13.93 -2.13
C LEU A 86 -15.97 -12.53 -2.19
N ASN A 87 -16.79 -11.48 -2.33
CA ASN A 87 -16.32 -10.10 -2.31
C ASN A 87 -15.73 -9.72 -0.93
N ARG A 88 -16.35 -10.17 0.16
CA ARG A 88 -15.84 -9.99 1.52
C ARG A 88 -14.50 -10.69 1.75
N LEU A 89 -14.30 -11.87 1.17
CA LEU A 89 -13.04 -12.61 1.27
C LEU A 89 -11.89 -11.96 0.49
N ASN A 90 -12.18 -11.25 -0.60
CA ASN A 90 -11.19 -10.61 -1.47
C ASN A 90 -10.77 -9.19 -1.02
N GLY A 91 -11.27 -8.70 0.12
CA GLY A 91 -11.03 -7.36 0.66
C GLY A 91 -9.58 -7.01 0.97
#